data_AF-A0A8D8LLA4-F1
#
_entry.id   AF-A0A8D8LLA4-F1
#
_cell.length_a   1.000
_cell.length_b   1.000
_cell.length_c   1.000
_cell.angle_alpha   90.00
_cell.angle_beta   90.00
_cell.angle_gamma   90.00
#
_symmetry.space_group_name_H-M   'P 1'
#
loop_
_entity.id
_entity.type
_entity.pdbx_description
1 polymer ?
#
loop_
_entity_poly.entity_id
_entity_poly.type
_entity_poly.pdbx_seq_one_letter_code
_entity_poly.pdbx_strand_id
1 'polypeptide(L)'
;MGRRPARCYRYCKNKPYPKSRFCRGVPDAKIRIFDLGKKKARVEDFPLCVHLVSDEYEQLSSEALAAGRICCNISAQAIVATNIKCVVKDAILSQIKASTQDIPEQEEWPCF
;
A
#
# COMPACT_ATOMS: atom_id res chain seq x y z
N MET A 1 -22.50 -8.00 -2.16
CA MET A 1 -21.90 -9.09 -1.36
C MET A 1 -21.35 -8.52 -0.07
N GLY A 2 -21.84 -8.98 1.08
CA GLY A 2 -21.35 -8.52 2.38
C GLY A 2 -19.86 -8.86 2.52
N ARG A 3 -19.03 -7.85 2.80
CA ARG A 3 -17.60 -8.03 3.03
C ARG A 3 -17.36 -8.52 4.45
N ARG A 4 -16.40 -9.43 4.64
CA ARG A 4 -15.95 -9.81 5.98
C ARG A 4 -15.23 -8.62 6.65
N PRO A 5 -15.41 -8.41 7.96
CA PRO A 5 -14.77 -7.31 8.67
C PRO A 5 -13.24 -7.46 8.69
N ALA A 6 -12.52 -6.33 8.76
CA ALA A 6 -11.06 -6.28 8.72
C ALA A 6 -10.37 -7.09 9.84
N ARG A 7 -11.04 -7.29 10.98
CA ARG A 7 -10.54 -8.13 12.09
C ARG A 7 -10.14 -9.55 11.65
N CYS A 8 -10.77 -10.09 10.62
CA CYS A 8 -10.48 -11.44 10.12
C CYS A 8 -9.17 -11.53 9.32
N TYR A 9 -8.65 -10.40 8.82
CA TYR A 9 -7.47 -10.32 7.95
C TYR A 9 -6.34 -9.46 8.54
N ARG A 10 -6.48 -8.96 9.78
CA ARG A 10 -5.51 -8.07 10.43
C ARG A 10 -4.10 -8.68 10.49
N TYR A 11 -3.99 -9.96 10.79
CA TYR A 11 -2.72 -10.65 11.00
C TYR A 11 -2.14 -11.30 9.73
N CYS A 12 -0.83 -11.12 9.54
CA CYS A 12 -0.05 -11.75 8.46
C CYS A 12 0.24 -13.23 8.75
N LYS A 13 -0.75 -14.11 8.58
CA LYS A 13 -0.65 -15.54 8.91
C LYS A 13 -0.41 -16.49 7.72
N ASN A 14 -0.60 -16.03 6.49
CA ASN A 14 -0.54 -16.85 5.28
C ASN A 14 0.61 -16.40 4.37
N LYS A 15 1.10 -17.32 3.53
CA LYS A 15 2.05 -17.00 2.45
C LYS A 15 1.47 -15.92 1.51
N PRO A 16 2.29 -15.01 0.98
CA PRO A 16 1.82 -13.93 0.11
C PRO A 16 1.20 -14.51 -1.17
N TYR A 17 0.04 -13.97 -1.57
CA TYR A 17 -0.72 -14.44 -2.74
C TYR A 17 -0.83 -13.32 -3.78
N PRO A 18 0.16 -13.18 -4.68
CA PRO A 18 0.14 -12.13 -5.68
C PRO A 18 -0.90 -12.43 -6.76
N LYS A 19 -1.36 -11.37 -7.45
CA LYS A 19 -2.13 -11.53 -8.69
C LYS A 19 -1.23 -12.20 -9.73
N SER A 20 -1.43 -13.50 -9.95
CA SER A 20 -0.62 -14.32 -10.84
C SER A 20 -1.48 -15.15 -11.80
N ARG A 21 -0.84 -15.87 -12.73
CA ARG A 21 -1.51 -16.80 -13.67
C ARG A 21 -2.32 -17.88 -12.96
N PHE A 22 -1.90 -18.29 -11.76
CA PHE A 22 -2.57 -19.33 -10.96
C PHE A 22 -3.81 -18.78 -10.23
N CYS A 23 -3.82 -17.47 -9.94
CA CYS A 23 -4.85 -16.80 -9.16
C CYS A 23 -5.82 -16.04 -10.10
N ARG A 24 -6.78 -16.77 -10.70
CA ARG A 24 -7.74 -16.16 -11.63
C ARG A 24 -8.92 -15.53 -10.88
N GLY A 25 -9.42 -14.40 -11.39
CA GLY A 25 -10.61 -13.73 -10.84
C GLY A 25 -10.37 -12.93 -9.55
N VAL A 26 -9.11 -12.58 -9.23
CA VAL A 26 -8.82 -11.72 -8.08
C VAL A 26 -9.40 -10.32 -8.33
N PRO A 27 -10.25 -9.78 -7.43
CA PRO A 27 -10.84 -8.46 -7.62
C PRO A 27 -9.79 -7.35 -7.68
N ASP A 28 -10.12 -6.27 -8.36
CA ASP A 28 -9.27 -5.09 -8.38
C ASP A 28 -9.27 -4.35 -7.05
N ALA A 29 -8.09 -3.81 -6.70
CA ALA A 29 -7.93 -3.01 -5.50
C ALA A 29 -8.80 -1.75 -5.61
N LYS A 30 -9.39 -1.34 -4.48
CA LYS A 30 -10.24 -0.14 -4.44
C LYS A 30 -9.44 1.14 -4.64
N ILE A 31 -8.19 1.16 -4.21
CA ILE A 31 -7.26 2.26 -4.48
C ILE A 31 -6.71 2.13 -5.91
N ARG A 32 -6.93 3.16 -6.73
CA ARG A 32 -6.39 3.27 -8.10
C ARG A 32 -5.46 4.46 -8.30
N ILE A 33 -5.52 5.43 -7.40
CA ILE A 33 -4.76 6.69 -7.47
C ILE A 33 -3.98 6.81 -6.18
N PHE A 34 -2.65 6.79 -6.30
CA PHE A 34 -1.74 6.84 -5.15
C PHE A 34 -1.22 8.26 -4.86
N ASP A 35 -1.03 9.07 -5.89
CA ASP A 35 -0.61 10.46 -5.73
C ASP A 35 -1.80 11.43 -5.77
N LEU A 36 -1.83 12.36 -4.82
CA LEU A 36 -2.77 13.48 -4.75
C LEU A 36 -2.06 14.83 -4.87
N GLY A 37 -2.80 15.84 -5.30
CA GLY A 37 -2.33 17.23 -5.34
C GLY A 37 -1.39 17.54 -6.52
N LYS A 38 -0.47 18.49 -6.32
CA LYS A 38 0.41 19.01 -7.39
C LYS A 38 1.56 18.06 -7.70
N LYS A 39 1.32 17.11 -8.61
CA LYS A 39 2.33 16.12 -9.03
C LYS A 39 3.54 16.71 -9.76
N LYS A 40 3.36 17.86 -10.42
CA LYS A 40 4.39 18.54 -11.24
C LYS A 40 5.19 19.61 -10.49
N ALA A 41 5.01 19.76 -9.18
CA ALA A 41 5.77 20.73 -8.39
C ALA A 41 7.26 20.39 -8.36
N ARG A 42 8.12 21.40 -8.26
CA ARG A 42 9.57 21.24 -8.12
C ARG A 42 9.93 20.92 -6.67
N VAL A 43 11.14 20.42 -6.46
CA VAL A 43 11.63 20.02 -5.11
C VAL A 43 11.68 21.21 -4.15
N GLU A 44 11.90 22.41 -4.67
CA GLU A 44 11.97 23.67 -3.90
C GLU A 44 10.62 24.10 -3.32
N ASP A 45 9.50 23.69 -3.94
CA ASP A 45 8.15 24.11 -3.54
C ASP A 45 7.66 23.43 -2.25
N PHE A 46 8.26 22.30 -1.87
CA PHE A 46 7.85 21.48 -0.74
C PHE A 46 9.04 21.11 0.16
N PRO A 47 9.43 21.99 1.10
CA PRO A 47 10.56 21.74 2.01
C PRO A 47 10.23 20.76 3.14
N LEU A 48 8.94 20.48 3.40
CA LEU A 48 8.49 19.64 4.51
C LEU A 48 7.95 18.31 4.00
N CYS A 49 8.38 17.22 4.64
CA CYS A 49 7.91 15.87 4.38
C CYS A 49 7.42 15.21 5.66
N VAL A 50 6.16 14.75 5.67
CA VAL A 50 5.56 14.03 6.79
C VAL A 50 5.23 12.62 6.32
N HIS A 51 5.62 11.62 7.11
CA HIS A 51 5.38 10.22 6.81
C HIS A 51 4.48 9.60 7.88
N LEU A 52 3.44 8.90 7.45
CA LEU A 52 2.66 8.03 8.31
C LEU A 52 3.31 6.65 8.30
N VAL A 53 3.83 6.24 9.46
CA VAL A 53 4.52 4.97 9.66
C VAL A 53 3.65 4.09 10.55
N SER A 54 3.48 2.82 10.17
CA SER A 54 2.80 1.81 10.99
C SER A 54 3.81 1.21 11.98
N ASP A 55 3.46 1.15 13.25
CA ASP A 55 4.29 0.56 14.32
C ASP A 55 3.99 -0.93 14.55
N GLU A 56 2.84 -1.40 14.05
CA GLU A 56 2.41 -2.80 14.13
C GLU A 56 2.58 -3.54 12.79
N TYR A 57 2.92 -4.84 12.86
CA TYR A 57 3.02 -5.70 11.68
C TYR A 57 1.66 -6.27 11.28
N GLU A 58 1.00 -5.61 10.35
CA GLU A 58 -0.39 -5.92 9.98
C GLU A 58 -0.66 -5.86 8.48
N GLN A 59 -1.77 -6.46 8.07
CA GLN A 59 -2.29 -6.31 6.70
C GLN A 59 -3.30 -5.16 6.63
N LEU A 60 -2.95 -4.13 5.86
CA LEU A 60 -3.86 -3.03 5.54
C LEU A 60 -4.69 -3.37 4.30
N SER A 61 -6.01 -3.21 4.42
CA SER A 61 -6.92 -3.42 3.28
C SER A 61 -6.86 -2.26 2.28
N SER A 62 -7.07 -2.55 1.01
CA SER A 62 -7.15 -1.51 -0.04
C SER A 62 -8.27 -0.49 0.19
N GLU A 63 -9.31 -0.85 0.94
CA GLU A 63 -10.40 0.05 1.30
C GLU A 63 -10.00 1.05 2.38
N ALA A 64 -9.27 0.59 3.39
CA ALA A 64 -8.74 1.45 4.45
C ALA A 64 -7.77 2.48 3.87
N LEU A 65 -6.90 2.08 2.94
CA LEU A 65 -5.99 2.99 2.24
C LEU A 65 -6.75 4.01 1.38
N ALA A 66 -7.81 3.59 0.69
CA ALA A 66 -8.65 4.50 -0.08
C ALA A 66 -9.40 5.50 0.82
N ALA A 67 -9.89 5.06 1.98
CA ALA A 67 -10.56 5.91 2.96
C ALA A 67 -9.58 6.91 3.60
N GLY A 68 -8.39 6.46 4.01
CA GLY A 68 -7.32 7.32 4.52
C GLY A 68 -6.93 8.40 3.50
N ARG A 69 -6.78 8.02 2.23
CA ARG A 69 -6.52 8.96 1.12
C ARG A 69 -7.62 10.03 0.99
N ILE A 70 -8.89 9.64 1.00
CA ILE A 70 -10.02 10.58 0.88
C ILE A 70 -10.05 11.51 2.11
N CYS A 71 -9.84 10.96 3.30
CA CYS A 71 -9.76 11.72 4.55
C CYS A 71 -8.63 12.76 4.50
N CYS A 72 -7.43 12.36 4.07
CA CYS A 72 -6.30 13.28 3.90
C CYS A 72 -6.62 14.37 2.88
N ASN A 73 -7.30 14.08 1.77
CA ASN A 73 -7.66 15.11 0.79
C ASN A 73 -8.67 16.12 1.36
N ILE A 74 -9.71 15.64 2.04
CA ILE A 74 -10.74 16.51 2.62
C ILE A 74 -10.14 17.39 3.72
N SER A 75 -9.35 16.81 4.63
CA SER A 75 -8.70 17.55 5.71
C SER A 75 -7.62 18.51 5.19
N ALA A 76 -6.78 18.08 4.24
CA ALA A 76 -5.76 18.92 3.64
C ALA A 76 -6.35 20.12 2.91
N GLN A 77 -7.44 19.93 2.15
CA GLN A 77 -8.13 21.03 1.46
C GLN A 77 -8.74 22.05 2.43
N ALA A 78 -9.21 21.60 3.60
CA ALA A 78 -9.77 22.49 4.62
C ALA A 78 -8.70 23.34 5.35
N ILE A 79 -7.47 22.83 5.49
CA ILE A 79 -6.41 23.48 6.28
C ILE A 79 -5.44 24.27 5.38
N VAL A 80 -5.09 23.76 4.20
CA VAL A 80 -4.06 24.36 3.32
C VAL A 80 -4.58 24.34 1.88
N ALA A 81 -5.01 25.50 1.40
CA ALA A 81 -5.86 25.60 0.22
C ALA A 81 -5.32 24.99 -1.09
N THR A 82 -4.01 24.82 -1.33
CA THR A 82 -3.56 24.44 -2.70
C THR A 82 -2.20 23.73 -2.87
N ASN A 83 -1.37 23.55 -1.83
CA ASN A 83 0.03 23.16 -2.00
C ASN A 83 0.41 21.95 -1.14
N ILE A 84 -0.19 20.79 -1.41
CA ILE A 84 0.21 19.53 -0.77
C ILE A 84 0.40 18.46 -1.84
N LYS A 85 1.48 17.67 -1.70
CA LYS A 85 1.71 16.45 -2.45
C LYS A 85 1.62 15.27 -1.49
N CYS A 86 0.53 14.51 -1.57
CA CYS A 86 0.40 13.26 -0.82
C CYS A 86 0.71 12.09 -1.74
N VAL A 87 1.60 11.19 -1.31
CA VAL A 87 1.93 9.97 -2.04
C VAL A 87 1.65 8.80 -1.11
N VAL A 88 0.73 7.93 -1.51
CA VAL A 88 0.57 6.63 -0.86
C VAL A 88 1.70 5.74 -1.36
N LYS A 89 2.71 5.53 -0.52
CA LYS A 89 3.79 4.58 -0.81
C LYS A 89 3.31 3.18 -0.46
N ASP A 90 3.45 2.25 -1.40
CA ASP A 90 2.97 0.88 -1.25
C ASP A 90 3.63 0.17 -0.07
N ALA A 91 2.83 -0.21 0.92
CA ALA A 91 3.20 -1.20 1.93
C ALA A 91 3.37 -2.61 1.33
N ILE A 92 3.08 -2.82 0.04
CA ILE A 92 3.21 -4.11 -0.64
C ILE A 92 4.70 -4.54 -0.73
N LEU A 93 5.63 -3.57 -0.82
CA LEU A 93 7.06 -3.85 -0.84
C LEU A 93 7.63 -4.32 0.50
N SER A 94 7.01 -4.02 1.64
CA SER A 94 7.46 -4.57 2.93
C SER A 94 7.10 -6.06 3.07
N GLN A 95 5.98 -6.49 2.51
CA GLN A 95 5.58 -7.91 2.46
C GLN A 95 6.45 -8.73 1.49
N ILE A 96 6.87 -8.14 0.37
CA ILE A 96 7.81 -8.78 -0.56
C ILE A 96 9.23 -8.84 0.03
N LYS A 97 9.73 -7.75 0.66
CA LYS A 97 11.07 -7.77 1.29
C LYS A 97 11.16 -8.72 2.48
N ALA A 98 10.10 -8.84 3.28
CA ALA A 98 10.03 -9.83 4.36
C ALA A 98 10.02 -11.27 3.82
N SER A 99 9.48 -11.53 2.63
CA SER A 99 9.50 -12.86 2.03
C SER A 99 10.77 -13.18 1.24
N THR A 100 11.60 -12.19 0.87
CA THR A 100 12.90 -12.43 0.22
C THR A 100 14.04 -12.65 1.23
N GLN A 101 13.92 -12.15 2.47
CA GLN A 101 14.93 -12.39 3.53
C GLN A 101 14.87 -13.82 4.11
N ASP A 102 13.78 -14.55 3.87
CA ASP A 102 13.61 -15.97 4.25
C ASP A 102 13.75 -16.94 3.06
N ILE A 103 14.29 -16.50 1.91
CA ILE A 103 14.72 -17.43 0.85
C ILE A 103 16.21 -17.67 1.06
N PRO A 104 16.62 -18.76 1.74
CA PRO A 104 18.00 -19.19 1.64
C PRO A 104 18.32 -19.40 0.16
N GLU A 105 19.39 -18.77 -0.26
CA GLU A 105 20.04 -18.86 -1.56
C GLU A 105 20.56 -20.29 -1.77
N GLN A 106 19.68 -21.30 -1.84
CA GLN A 106 20.02 -22.70 -2.08
C GLN A 106 18.79 -23.45 -2.58
N GLU A 107 18.63 -23.50 -3.90
CA GLU A 107 18.25 -24.71 -4.64
C GLU A 107 18.29 -24.39 -6.14
N GLU A 108 19.47 -24.56 -6.73
CA GLU A 108 19.57 -24.99 -8.11
C GLU A 108 18.75 -26.28 -8.24
N TRP A 109 17.65 -26.26 -8.99
CA TRP A 109 17.05 -27.49 -9.46
C TRP A 109 17.51 -27.71 -10.91
N PRO A 110 18.24 -28.82 -11.19
CA PRO A 110 18.73 -29.10 -12.53
C PRO A 110 17.57 -29.31 -13.49
N CYS A 111 17.78 -28.87 -14.74
CA CYS A 111 16.93 -29.22 -15.86
C CYS A 111 16.67 -30.73 -15.92
N PHE A 112 15.39 -31.10 -15.89
CA PHE A 112 14.85 -32.29 -16.55
C PHE A 112 13.46 -31.97 -17.10
#